data_AF-Q3V229-F1
#
_entry.id   AF-Q3V229-F1
#
_cell.length_a   1.000
_cell.length_b   1.000
_cell.length_c   1.000
_cell.angle_alpha   90.00
_cell.angle_beta   90.00
_cell.angle_gamma   90.00
#
_symmetry.space_group_name_H-M   'P 1'
#
loop_
_entity.id
_entity.type
_entity.pdbx_description
1 polymer ?
#
loop_
_entity_poly.entity_id
_entity_poly.type
_entity_poly.pdbx_seq_one_letter_code
_entity_poly.pdbx_strand_id
1 'polypeptide(L)'
;MDGITAPISKAGAAKLVKKDFLEALKTNDFGKLKAILIERQIDVDTVFEVEDENMILASYKQGYWLPSYKLKSSWATGLHLSVLLGHVECLMVLLDHNATINCRPNGKTPLHVACEIANLECVKILCDRGAKLNCYSLSGHTALHFCTTPSSILCAKQLVLRGLSQELVNFGEL
;
A
#
# COMPACT_ATOMS: atom_id res chain seq x y z
N MET A 1 7.36 -41.67 -21.30
CA MET A 1 8.52 -40.97 -20.72
C MET A 1 7.93 -40.02 -19.71
N ASP A 2 7.69 -40.55 -18.52
CA ASP A 2 6.89 -39.88 -17.50
C ASP A 2 7.79 -38.86 -16.80
N GLY A 3 7.49 -37.58 -17.01
CA GLY A 3 8.20 -36.48 -16.41
C GLY A 3 8.05 -36.53 -14.89
N ILE A 4 9.09 -37.02 -14.22
CA ILE A 4 9.21 -36.94 -12.77
C ILE A 4 9.36 -35.45 -12.42
N THR A 5 8.25 -34.78 -12.11
CA THR A 5 8.28 -33.47 -11.49
C THR A 5 8.88 -33.62 -10.10
N ALA A 6 10.11 -33.15 -9.93
CA ALA A 6 10.79 -33.15 -8.64
C ALA A 6 9.92 -32.42 -7.59
N PRO A 7 9.80 -32.94 -6.35
CA PRO A 7 8.99 -32.30 -5.32
C PRO A 7 9.52 -30.90 -5.00
N ILE A 8 8.63 -29.91 -5.05
CA ILE A 8 8.95 -28.51 -4.78
C ILE A 8 9.43 -28.41 -3.32
N SER A 9 10.61 -27.83 -3.11
CA SER A 9 11.13 -27.58 -1.75
C SER A 9 10.23 -26.58 -1.01
N LYS A 10 10.20 -26.60 0.34
CA LYS A 10 9.44 -25.62 1.14
C LYS A 10 9.76 -24.16 0.75
N ALA A 11 11.02 -23.88 0.41
CA ALA A 11 11.45 -22.56 -0.07
C ALA A 11 10.92 -22.25 -1.48
N GLY A 12 10.84 -23.25 -2.36
CA GLY A 12 10.23 -23.13 -3.68
C GLY A 12 8.72 -22.84 -3.61
N ALA A 13 8.02 -23.51 -2.68
CA ALA A 13 6.59 -23.29 -2.46
C ALA A 13 6.31 -21.88 -1.95
N ALA A 14 7.06 -21.38 -0.96
CA ALA A 14 6.91 -20.02 -0.45
C ALA A 14 7.16 -18.95 -1.53
N LYS A 15 8.15 -19.15 -2.41
CA LYS A 15 8.43 -18.25 -3.54
C LYS A 15 7.28 -18.23 -4.54
N LEU A 16 6.66 -19.38 -4.80
CA LEU A 16 5.52 -19.49 -5.71
C LEU A 16 4.28 -18.77 -5.15
N VAL A 17 3.95 -18.98 -3.87
CA VAL A 17 2.83 -18.29 -3.21
C VAL A 17 3.02 -16.77 -3.25
N LYS A 18 4.24 -16.27 -2.99
CA LYS A 18 4.54 -14.83 -3.10
C LYS A 18 4.34 -14.31 -4.53
N LYS A 19 4.73 -15.08 -5.54
CA LYS A 19 4.51 -14.72 -6.96
C LYS A 19 3.02 -14.68 -7.28
N ASP A 20 2.25 -15.66 -6.83
CA ASP A 20 0.80 -15.74 -7.07
C ASP A 20 0.03 -14.62 -6.37
N PHE A 21 0.45 -14.24 -5.16
CA PHE A 21 -0.11 -13.09 -4.44
C PHE A 21 0.14 -11.79 -5.19
N LEU A 22 1.39 -11.57 -5.64
CA LEU A 22 1.74 -10.38 -6.42
C LEU A 22 0.97 -10.32 -7.74
N GLU A 23 0.80 -11.46 -8.41
CA GLU A 23 0.02 -11.54 -9.64
C GLU A 23 -1.44 -11.19 -9.39
N ALA A 24 -2.05 -11.75 -8.35
CA ALA A 24 -3.44 -11.46 -7.99
C ALA A 24 -3.65 -9.96 -7.71
N LEU A 25 -2.70 -9.30 -7.04
CA LEU A 25 -2.74 -7.84 -6.84
C LEU A 25 -2.67 -7.09 -8.18
N LYS A 26 -1.79 -7.49 -9.09
CA LYS A 26 -1.58 -6.83 -10.39
C LYS A 26 -2.75 -6.98 -11.34
N THR A 27 -3.49 -8.08 -11.27
CA THR A 27 -4.64 -8.36 -12.14
C THR A 27 -6.00 -8.03 -11.50
N ASN A 28 -6.00 -7.44 -10.31
CA ASN A 28 -7.19 -7.21 -9.47
C ASN A 28 -8.01 -8.48 -9.19
N ASP A 29 -7.35 -9.64 -9.10
CA ASP A 29 -7.99 -10.91 -8.74
C ASP A 29 -8.15 -11.02 -7.21
N PHE A 30 -9.12 -10.26 -6.68
CA PHE A 30 -9.41 -10.22 -5.25
C PHE A 30 -9.92 -11.57 -4.71
N GLY A 31 -10.49 -12.42 -5.56
CA GLY A 31 -10.91 -13.78 -5.21
C GLY A 31 -9.73 -14.69 -4.91
N LYS A 32 -8.75 -14.74 -5.83
CA LYS A 32 -7.48 -15.44 -5.62
C LYS A 32 -6.69 -14.87 -4.46
N LEU A 33 -6.63 -13.54 -4.34
CA LEU A 33 -5.99 -12.87 -3.21
C LEU A 33 -6.58 -13.32 -1.87
N LYS A 34 -7.92 -13.32 -1.77
CA LYS A 34 -8.64 -13.76 -0.57
C LYS A 34 -8.39 -15.23 -0.26
N ALA A 35 -8.40 -16.10 -1.27
CA ALA A 35 -8.10 -17.53 -1.10
C ALA A 35 -6.69 -17.74 -0.52
N ILE A 36 -5.68 -17.08 -1.08
CA ILE A 36 -4.29 -17.19 -0.61
C ILE A 36 -4.17 -16.73 0.87
N LEU A 37 -4.86 -15.65 1.26
CA LEU A 37 -4.84 -15.13 2.63
C LEU A 37 -5.54 -16.07 3.63
N ILE A 38 -6.66 -16.68 3.24
CA ILE A 38 -7.39 -17.65 4.08
C ILE A 38 -6.54 -18.89 4.36
N GLU A 39 -5.78 -19.35 3.37
CA GLU A 39 -4.87 -20.49 3.51
C GLU A 39 -3.66 -20.18 4.42
N ARG A 40 -3.45 -18.91 4.81
CA ARG A 40 -2.39 -18.43 5.71
C ARG A 40 -0.98 -18.86 5.28
N GLN A 41 -0.77 -19.04 3.98
CA GLN A 41 0.54 -19.43 3.42
C GLN A 41 1.51 -18.26 3.32
N ILE A 42 1.01 -17.03 3.43
CA ILE A 42 1.77 -15.80 3.28
C ILE A 42 1.20 -14.71 4.20
N ASP A 43 2.09 -13.88 4.73
CA ASP A 43 1.71 -12.74 5.56
C ASP A 43 1.08 -11.64 4.68
N VAL A 44 -0.02 -11.06 5.14
CA VAL A 44 -0.76 -10.00 4.42
C VAL A 44 0.08 -8.76 4.16
N ASP A 45 1.03 -8.45 5.05
CA ASP A 45 1.96 -7.34 4.97
C ASP A 45 3.26 -7.70 4.23
N THR A 46 3.27 -8.84 3.51
CA THR A 46 4.42 -9.24 2.69
C THR A 46 4.88 -8.09 1.79
N VAL A 47 6.18 -7.82 1.84
CA VAL A 47 6.84 -6.81 1.02
C VAL A 47 7.29 -7.42 -0.30
N PHE A 48 6.87 -6.79 -1.39
CA PHE A 48 7.24 -7.11 -2.77
C PHE A 48 8.34 -6.17 -3.23
N GLU A 49 9.33 -6.72 -3.93
CA GLU A 49 10.23 -5.93 -4.77
C GLU A 49 9.53 -5.68 -6.10
N VAL A 50 9.52 -4.43 -6.53
CA VAL A 50 8.79 -3.99 -7.72
C VAL A 50 9.75 -3.20 -8.59
N GLU A 51 10.00 -3.72 -9.80
CA GLU A 51 10.81 -3.05 -10.81
C GLU A 51 10.03 -1.89 -11.43
N ASP A 52 10.70 -0.76 -11.59
CA ASP A 52 10.10 0.51 -11.97
C ASP A 52 10.02 0.66 -13.51
N GLU A 53 8.80 0.83 -14.04
CA GLU A 53 8.61 1.52 -15.33
C GLU A 53 7.82 2.84 -15.19
N ASN A 54 7.08 3.05 -14.09
CA ASN A 54 6.32 4.28 -13.75
C ASN A 54 5.74 4.26 -12.30
N MET A 55 6.27 3.43 -11.40
CA MET A 55 5.69 3.21 -10.06
C MET A 55 6.25 4.20 -9.04
N ILE A 56 5.37 5.09 -8.55
CA ILE A 56 5.67 6.24 -7.67
C ILE A 56 5.96 5.80 -6.22
N LEU A 57 6.89 4.88 -6.02
CA LEU A 57 7.29 4.39 -4.71
C LEU A 57 8.78 4.67 -4.52
N ALA A 58 9.11 5.84 -4.00
CA ALA A 58 10.49 6.16 -3.66
C ALA A 58 10.96 5.21 -2.55
N SER A 59 12.04 4.46 -2.78
CA SER A 59 12.77 3.79 -1.70
C SER A 59 13.86 4.75 -1.21
N TYR A 60 13.96 4.94 0.11
CA TYR A 60 15.04 5.71 0.73
C TYR A 60 15.87 4.77 1.59
N LYS A 61 17.17 4.72 1.31
CA LYS A 61 18.16 4.11 2.20
C LYS A 61 18.69 5.19 3.13
N GLN A 62 18.69 4.91 4.42
CA GLN A 62 19.15 5.83 5.46
C GLN A 62 20.57 6.34 5.15
N GLY A 63 20.72 7.66 4.94
CA GLY A 63 22.04 8.31 4.89
C GLY A 63 22.36 9.20 3.68
N TYR A 64 21.55 9.28 2.62
CA TYR A 64 21.89 10.13 1.46
C TYR A 64 20.66 10.86 0.88
N TRP A 65 20.73 12.18 0.81
CA TRP A 65 19.86 13.00 -0.03
C TRP A 65 20.48 13.04 -1.43
N LEU A 66 19.94 12.25 -2.37
CA LEU A 66 20.24 12.38 -3.79
C LEU A 66 18.94 12.75 -4.50
N PRO A 67 18.71 14.04 -4.81
CA PRO A 67 17.45 14.54 -5.36
C PRO A 67 17.13 14.02 -6.77
N SER A 68 18.00 13.19 -7.35
CA SER A 68 17.90 12.68 -8.73
C SER A 68 18.11 11.17 -8.89
N TYR A 69 18.26 10.39 -7.80
CA TYR A 69 18.44 8.93 -7.93
C TYR A 69 17.09 8.20 -7.89
N LYS A 70 16.54 7.88 -9.07
CA LYS A 70 15.47 6.87 -9.18
C LYS A 70 16.10 5.50 -8.98
N LEU A 71 15.69 4.78 -7.93
CA LEU A 71 16.09 3.39 -7.75
C LEU A 71 15.38 2.53 -8.79
N LYS A 72 16.10 1.58 -9.40
CA LYS A 72 15.54 0.63 -10.36
C LYS A 72 14.44 -0.26 -9.75
N SER A 73 14.53 -0.49 -8.44
CA SER A 73 13.57 -1.29 -7.67
C SER A 73 13.08 -0.50 -6.44
N SER A 74 11.81 -0.68 -6.12
CA SER A 74 11.21 -0.22 -4.86
C SER A 74 10.56 -1.38 -4.10
N TRP A 75 10.22 -1.14 -2.82
CA TRP A 75 9.53 -2.13 -1.98
C TRP A 75 8.13 -1.67 -1.64
N ALA A 76 7.15 -2.56 -1.72
CA ALA A 76 5.74 -2.23 -1.46
C ALA A 76 5.04 -3.38 -0.73
N THR A 77 4.08 -3.09 0.15
CA THR A 77 3.14 -4.12 0.61
C THR A 77 2.00 -4.28 -0.39
N GLY A 78 1.20 -5.34 -0.25
CA GLY A 78 -0.02 -5.49 -1.05
C GLY A 78 -0.94 -4.28 -0.95
N LEU A 79 -0.99 -3.64 0.23
CA LEU A 79 -1.82 -2.47 0.48
C LEU A 79 -1.37 -1.27 -0.38
N HIS A 80 -0.06 -1.04 -0.50
CA HIS A 80 0.48 0.00 -1.38
C HIS A 80 0.17 -0.27 -2.86
N LEU A 81 0.34 -1.52 -3.29
CA LEU A 81 0.10 -1.92 -4.67
C LEU A 81 -1.38 -1.78 -5.06
N SER A 82 -2.30 -2.21 -4.19
CA SER A 82 -3.74 -2.06 -4.43
C SER A 82 -4.14 -0.58 -4.60
N VAL A 83 -3.59 0.31 -3.78
CA VAL A 83 -3.83 1.76 -3.89
C VAL A 83 -3.23 2.31 -5.17
N LEU A 84 -1.95 2.01 -5.45
CA LEU A 84 -1.23 2.50 -6.62
C LEU A 84 -1.94 2.12 -7.93
N LEU A 85 -2.47 0.91 -8.00
CA LEU A 85 -3.21 0.40 -9.16
C LEU A 85 -4.69 0.79 -9.17
N GLY A 86 -5.20 1.39 -8.08
CA GLY A 86 -6.62 1.72 -7.93
C GLY A 86 -7.54 0.51 -7.75
N HIS A 87 -6.99 -0.63 -7.34
CA HIS A 87 -7.68 -1.90 -7.14
C HIS A 87 -8.39 -1.92 -5.77
N VAL A 88 -9.56 -1.28 -5.72
CA VAL A 88 -10.34 -1.07 -4.49
C VAL A 88 -10.77 -2.39 -3.83
N GLU A 89 -11.14 -3.40 -4.60
CA GLU A 89 -11.54 -4.70 -4.07
C GLU A 89 -10.38 -5.42 -3.39
N CYS A 90 -9.19 -5.40 -4.01
CA CYS A 90 -7.97 -5.91 -3.37
C CYS A 90 -7.62 -5.11 -2.10
N LEU A 91 -7.74 -3.77 -2.13
CA LEU A 91 -7.53 -2.92 -0.96
C LEU A 91 -8.43 -3.34 0.20
N MET A 92 -9.72 -3.54 -0.06
CA MET A 92 -10.70 -4.00 0.94
C MET A 92 -10.37 -5.38 1.48
N VAL A 93 -10.06 -6.36 0.60
CA VAL A 93 -9.68 -7.72 1.01
C VAL A 93 -8.46 -7.70 1.94
N LEU A 94 -7.44 -6.91 1.62
CA LEU A 94 -6.24 -6.80 2.45
C LEU A 94 -6.56 -6.22 3.84
N LEU A 95 -7.35 -5.14 3.90
CA LEU A 95 -7.75 -4.52 5.16
C LEU A 95 -8.64 -5.44 6.00
N ASP A 96 -9.52 -6.23 5.37
CA ASP A 96 -10.35 -7.23 6.04
C ASP A 96 -9.53 -8.39 6.63
N HIS A 97 -8.32 -8.62 6.10
CA HIS A 97 -7.35 -9.58 6.63
C HIS A 97 -6.27 -8.91 7.48
N ASN A 98 -6.60 -7.77 8.10
CA ASN A 98 -5.75 -7.07 9.07
C ASN A 98 -4.42 -6.55 8.51
N ALA A 99 -4.34 -6.21 7.22
CA ALA A 99 -3.18 -5.48 6.69
C ALA A 99 -2.87 -4.24 7.52
N THR A 100 -1.59 -4.02 7.82
CA THR A 100 -1.15 -2.87 8.62
C THR A 100 -1.38 -1.58 7.84
N ILE A 101 -2.46 -0.87 8.17
CA ILE A 101 -2.94 0.28 7.40
C ILE A 101 -1.93 1.45 7.28
N ASN A 102 -1.04 1.58 8.26
CA ASN A 102 0.00 2.61 8.31
C ASN A 102 1.41 2.07 7.99
N CYS A 103 1.50 0.91 7.34
CA CYS A 103 2.79 0.35 6.92
C CYS A 103 3.53 1.32 6.00
N ARG A 104 4.87 1.34 6.05
CA ARG A 104 5.69 2.26 5.25
C ARG A 104 7.07 1.67 4.93
N PRO A 105 7.14 0.50 4.27
CA PRO A 105 8.41 -0.20 4.03
C PRO A 105 9.41 0.63 3.18
N ASN A 106 8.89 1.59 2.45
CA ASN A 106 9.56 2.52 1.55
C ASN A 106 9.30 3.99 1.98
N GLY A 107 8.86 4.20 3.22
CA GLY A 107 8.76 5.55 3.78
C GLY A 107 7.55 6.37 3.38
N LYS A 108 6.60 5.81 2.65
CA LYS A 108 5.26 6.35 2.46
C LYS A 108 4.26 5.36 3.02
N THR A 109 3.15 5.84 3.57
CA THR A 109 2.01 4.97 3.91
C THR A 109 1.09 4.83 2.69
N PRO A 110 0.17 3.85 2.67
CA PRO A 110 -0.84 3.75 1.61
C PRO A 110 -1.63 5.06 1.43
N LEU A 111 -1.88 5.80 2.52
CA LEU A 111 -2.59 7.08 2.45
C LEU A 111 -1.78 8.17 1.74
N HIS A 112 -0.45 8.19 1.90
CA HIS A 112 0.42 9.09 1.13
C HIS A 112 0.31 8.78 -0.37
N VAL A 113 0.40 7.49 -0.74
CA VAL A 113 0.32 7.04 -2.13
C VAL A 113 -1.04 7.42 -2.73
N ALA A 114 -2.14 7.18 -2.02
CA ALA A 114 -3.49 7.53 -2.47
C ALA A 114 -3.63 9.03 -2.78
N CYS A 115 -3.03 9.89 -1.96
CA CYS A 115 -3.04 11.34 -2.15
C CYS A 115 -2.20 11.79 -3.36
N GLU A 116 -1.02 11.20 -3.52
CA GLU A 116 -0.09 11.51 -4.62
C GLU A 116 -0.66 11.14 -6.00
N ILE A 117 -1.36 10.01 -6.09
CA ILE A 117 -2.04 9.58 -7.32
C ILE A 117 -3.44 10.17 -7.47
N ALA A 118 -3.88 11.02 -6.53
CA ALA A 118 -5.20 11.63 -6.48
C ALA A 118 -6.39 10.63 -6.49
N ASN A 119 -6.23 9.45 -5.89
CA ASN A 119 -7.31 8.46 -5.79
C ASN A 119 -8.17 8.70 -4.54
N LEU A 120 -9.23 9.50 -4.72
CA LEU A 120 -10.17 9.87 -3.65
C LEU A 120 -10.83 8.66 -2.98
N GLU A 121 -11.16 7.62 -3.73
CA GLU A 121 -11.87 6.46 -3.19
C GLU A 121 -10.97 5.69 -2.22
N CYS A 122 -9.73 5.44 -2.60
CA CYS A 122 -8.74 4.86 -1.68
C CYS A 122 -8.51 5.76 -0.45
N VAL A 123 -8.46 7.09 -0.61
CA VAL A 123 -8.34 8.02 0.53
C VAL A 123 -9.51 7.84 1.51
N LYS A 124 -10.75 7.80 1.01
CA LYS A 124 -11.94 7.61 1.85
C LYS A 124 -11.88 6.30 2.61
N ILE A 125 -11.67 5.18 1.91
CA ILE A 125 -11.58 3.85 2.49
C ILE A 125 -10.51 3.79 3.58
N LEU A 126 -9.30 4.27 3.28
CA LEU A 126 -8.20 4.27 4.25
C LEU A 126 -8.57 5.12 5.49
N CYS A 127 -9.18 6.29 5.31
CA CYS A 127 -9.61 7.11 6.42
C CYS A 127 -10.74 6.45 7.24
N ASP A 128 -11.73 5.85 6.59
CA ASP A 128 -12.83 5.10 7.26
C ASP A 128 -12.30 3.91 8.06
N ARG A 129 -11.21 3.30 7.59
CA ARG A 129 -10.53 2.17 8.24
C ARG A 129 -9.47 2.60 9.26
N GLY A 130 -9.41 3.89 9.62
CA GLY A 130 -8.58 4.40 10.70
C GLY A 130 -7.12 4.69 10.33
N ALA A 131 -6.82 4.97 9.06
CA ALA A 131 -5.50 5.44 8.66
C ALA A 131 -5.14 6.74 9.40
N LYS A 132 -3.90 6.82 9.90
CA LYS A 132 -3.41 8.01 10.60
C LYS A 132 -3.08 9.10 9.59
N LEU A 133 -3.68 10.27 9.75
CA LEU A 133 -3.49 11.41 8.84
C LEU A 133 -2.12 12.09 9.04
N ASN A 134 -1.54 11.96 10.23
CA ASN A 134 -0.32 12.61 10.67
C ASN A 134 0.92 11.69 10.66
N CYS A 135 0.88 10.57 9.93
CA CYS A 135 2.10 9.83 9.65
C CYS A 135 3.04 10.65 8.77
N TYR A 136 4.33 10.68 9.11
CA TYR A 136 5.36 11.33 8.30
C TYR A 136 6.02 10.36 7.34
N SER A 137 6.21 10.82 6.11
CA SER A 137 7.04 10.15 5.13
C SER A 137 8.53 10.26 5.47
N LEU A 138 9.40 9.55 4.74
CA LEU A 138 10.85 9.70 4.91
C LEU A 138 11.39 11.10 4.56
N SER A 139 10.62 11.89 3.80
CA SER A 139 10.94 13.31 3.54
C SER A 139 10.29 14.27 4.55
N GLY A 140 9.70 13.76 5.65
CA GLY A 140 9.11 14.58 6.70
C GLY A 140 7.73 15.16 6.35
N HIS A 141 7.06 14.62 5.33
CA HIS A 141 5.78 15.14 4.84
C HIS A 141 4.61 14.25 5.26
N THR A 142 3.46 14.84 5.58
CA THR A 142 2.20 14.08 5.80
C THR A 142 1.49 13.77 4.48
N ALA A 143 0.44 12.96 4.49
CA ALA A 143 -0.33 12.62 3.29
C ALA A 143 -0.90 13.87 2.56
N LEU A 144 -1.32 14.90 3.31
CA LEU A 144 -1.85 16.14 2.74
C LEU A 144 -0.82 16.89 1.87
N HIS A 145 0.47 16.82 2.23
CA HIS A 145 1.54 17.45 1.45
C HIS A 145 1.74 16.82 0.07
N PHE A 146 1.23 15.61 -0.17
CA PHE A 146 1.27 14.94 -1.46
C PHE A 146 0.08 15.31 -2.37
N CYS A 147 -0.89 16.09 -1.89
CA CYS A 147 -1.95 16.66 -2.71
C CYS A 147 -1.47 17.93 -3.44
N THR A 148 -0.55 17.77 -4.40
CA THR A 148 0.17 18.89 -5.05
C THR A 148 -0.46 19.34 -6.36
N THR A 149 -1.45 18.62 -6.88
CA THR A 149 -2.06 18.86 -8.19
C THR A 149 -3.55 19.19 -8.08
N PRO A 150 -4.15 19.87 -9.08
CA PRO A 150 -5.59 20.12 -9.10
C PRO A 150 -6.46 18.86 -8.98
N SER A 151 -6.01 17.72 -9.52
CA SER A 151 -6.75 16.45 -9.40
C SER A 151 -6.85 15.95 -7.96
N SER A 152 -5.86 16.27 -7.12
CA SER A 152 -5.82 15.85 -5.71
C SER A 152 -6.62 16.75 -4.75
N ILE A 153 -7.25 17.83 -5.24
CA ILE A 153 -8.01 18.78 -4.40
C ILE A 153 -9.08 18.08 -3.57
N LEU A 154 -9.80 17.11 -4.14
CA LEU A 154 -10.82 16.39 -3.40
C LEU A 154 -10.22 15.51 -2.29
N CYS A 155 -9.04 14.94 -2.51
CA CYS A 155 -8.30 14.20 -1.48
C CYS A 155 -7.90 15.14 -0.34
N ALA A 156 -7.34 16.32 -0.66
CA ALA A 156 -6.97 17.32 0.33
C ALA A 156 -8.18 17.75 1.17
N LYS A 157 -9.32 18.05 0.53
CA LYS A 157 -10.58 18.38 1.22
C LYS A 157 -11.03 17.26 2.16
N GLN A 158 -10.97 16.00 1.70
CA GLN A 158 -11.32 14.84 2.51
C GLN A 158 -10.43 14.72 3.75
N LEU A 159 -9.11 14.90 3.61
CA LEU A 159 -8.17 14.84 4.73
C LEU A 159 -8.41 15.97 5.75
N VAL A 160 -8.63 17.21 5.28
CA VAL A 160 -8.92 18.35 6.16
C VAL A 160 -10.22 18.11 6.95
N LEU A 161 -11.27 17.63 6.28
CA LEU A 161 -12.54 17.30 6.93
C LEU A 161 -12.35 16.25 8.02
N ARG A 162 -11.58 15.20 7.74
CA ARG A 162 -11.30 14.13 8.71
C ARG A 162 -10.45 14.61 9.89
N GLY A 163 -9.47 15.48 9.64
CA GLY A 163 -8.65 16.09 10.69
C GLY A 163 -9.50 16.90 11.66
N LEU A 164 -10.35 17.79 11.14
CA LEU A 164 -11.27 18.59 11.95
C LEU A 164 -12.25 17.71 12.76
N SER A 165 -12.76 16.63 12.17
CA SER A 165 -13.64 15.71 12.90
C SER A 165 -12.93 14.99 14.05
N GLN A 166 -11.65 14.63 13.90
CA GLN A 166 -10.88 14.00 14.98
C GLN A 166 -10.61 14.99 16.12
N GLU A 167 -10.33 16.25 15.80
CA GLU A 167 -10.15 17.30 16.80
C GLU A 167 -11.43 17.56 17.60
N LEU A 168 -12.59 17.68 16.93
CA LEU A 168 -13.88 17.91 17.60
C LEU A 168 -14.29 16.76 18.53
N VAL A 169 -14.02 15.51 18.14
CA VAL A 169 -14.25 14.34 19.02
C VAL A 169 -13.38 14.44 20.28
N ASN A 170 -12.11 14.82 20.15
CA ASN A 170 -11.21 14.96 21.30
C ASN A 170 -11.64 16.07 22.28
N PHE A 171 -12.34 17.11 21.83
CA PHE A 171 -12.87 18.17 22.71
C PHE A 171 -14.20 17.80 23.38
N GLY A 172 -14.95 16.83 22.86
CA GLY A 172 -16.25 16.40 23.40
C GLY A 172 -16.16 15.36 24.52
N GLU A 173 -14.97 14.85 24.83
CA GLU A 173 -14.71 13.87 25.88
C GLU A 173 -14.13 14.48 27.18
N LEU A 174 -14.10 15.83 27.28
CA LEU A 174 -13.71 16.60 28.47
C LEU A 174 -14.95 17.20 29.16
#